data_AF-A0A161VCB7-F1
#
_entry.id   AF-A0A161VCB7-F1
#
_cell.length_a   1.000
_cell.length_b   1.000
_cell.length_c   1.000
_cell.angle_alpha   90.00
_cell.angle_beta   90.00
_cell.angle_gamma   90.00
#
_symmetry.space_group_name_H-M   'P 1'
#
loop_
_entity.id
_entity.type
_entity.pdbx_description
1 polymer ?
#
loop_
_entity_poly.entity_id
_entity_poly.type
_entity_poly.pdbx_seq_one_letter_code
_entity_poly.pdbx_strand_id
1 'polypeptide(L)' 'MSPAEFKATRLKLELSQRDLGRILNTDQHTVRRWEDTSGKRPPNPIACRVLEWMLNGYRPPEFPYANNA' A
#
# COMPACT_ATOMS: atom_id res chain seq x y z
N MET A 1 9.07 8.04 0.80
CA MET A 1 8.00 8.31 -0.18
C MET A 1 6.99 9.32 0.36
N SER A 2 6.52 10.23 -0.48
CA SER A 2 5.42 11.16 -0.23
C SER A 2 4.04 10.47 -0.31
N PRO A 3 2.93 11.10 0.13
CA PRO A 3 1.58 10.56 -0.05
C PRO A 3 1.25 10.18 -1.50
N ALA A 4 1.66 11.02 -2.45
CA ALA A 4 1.43 10.79 -3.87
C ALA A 4 2.23 9.58 -4.39
N GLU A 5 3.51 9.47 -4.00
CA GLU A 5 4.37 8.34 -4.35
C GLU A 5 3.88 7.03 -3.72
N PHE A 6 3.42 7.07 -2.47
CA PHE A 6 2.83 5.93 -1.78
C PHE A 6 1.59 5.41 -2.53
N LYS A 7 0.68 6.31 -2.90
CA LYS A 7 -0.50 5.98 -3.71
C LYS A 7 -0.13 5.41 -5.07
N ALA A 8 0.81 6.05 -5.77
CA ALA A 8 1.27 5.61 -7.09
C ALA A 8 1.90 4.21 -7.03
N THR A 9 2.68 3.94 -5.98
CA THR A 9 3.33 2.63 -5.77
C THR A 9 2.30 1.54 -5.51
N ARG A 10 1.30 1.80 -4.65
CA ARG A 10 0.20 0.85 -4.41
C ARG A 10 -0.55 0.52 -5.71
N LEU A 11 -0.88 1.55 -6.51
CA LEU A 11 -1.58 1.36 -7.78
C LEU A 11 -0.73 0.61 -8.80
N LYS A 12 0.58 0.84 -8.84
CA LYS A 12 1.52 0.08 -9.70
C LYS A 12 1.59 -1.40 -9.34
N LEU A 13 1.31 -1.75 -8.08
CA LEU A 13 1.20 -3.13 -7.59
C LEU A 13 -0.22 -3.69 -7.76
N GLU A 14 -1.13 -2.95 -8.41
CA GLU A 14 -2.53 -3.32 -8.64
C GLU A 14 -3.33 -3.59 -7.35
N LEU A 15 -2.89 -3.02 -6.23
CA LEU A 15 -3.54 -3.19 -4.93
C LEU A 15 -4.62 -2.13 -4.73
N SER A 16 -5.79 -2.51 -4.23
CA SER A 16 -6.73 -1.55 -3.64
C SER A 16 -6.23 -1.08 -2.26
N GLN A 17 -6.83 -0.02 -1.71
CA GLN A 17 -6.54 0.41 -0.33
C GLN A 17 -6.88 -0.70 0.69
N ARG A 18 -7.89 -1.53 0.40
CA ARG A 18 -8.29 -2.67 1.21
C ARG A 18 -7.24 -3.78 1.17
N ASP A 19 -6.70 -4.09 -0.02
CA ASP A 19 -5.67 -5.13 -0.16
C ASP A 19 -4.40 -4.75 0.58
N LEU A 20 -3.93 -3.51 0.41
CA LEU A 20 -2.78 -3.03 1.15
C LEU A 20 -3.05 -2.96 2.66
N GLY A 21 -4.27 -2.58 3.06
CA GLY A 21 -4.70 -2.64 4.45
C GLY A 21 -4.56 -4.05 5.03
N ARG A 22 -5.06 -5.07 4.31
CA ARG A 22 -4.95 -6.47 4.70
C ARG A 22 -3.49 -6.93 4.83
N ILE A 23 -2.65 -6.64 3.84
CA ILE A 23 -1.21 -6.98 3.83
C ILE A 23 -0.48 -6.37 5.03
N LEU A 24 -0.81 -5.13 5.39
CA LEU A 24 -0.17 -4.40 6.48
C LEU A 24 -0.86 -4.61 7.83
N ASN A 25 -1.88 -5.48 7.91
CA ASN A 25 -2.74 -5.66 9.07
C ASN A 25 -3.25 -4.32 9.65
N THR A 26 -3.77 -3.46 8.78
CA THR A 26 -4.36 -2.16 9.12
C THR A 26 -5.65 -1.92 8.35
N ASP A 27 -6.42 -0.93 8.79
CA ASP A 27 -7.66 -0.52 8.13
C ASP A 27 -7.43 0.29 6.84
N GLN A 28 -8.30 0.12 5.84
CA GLN A 28 -8.25 0.83 4.55
C GLN A 28 -8.33 2.36 4.69
N HIS A 29 -9.02 2.87 5.71
CA HIS A 29 -9.10 4.30 6.00
C HIS A 29 -7.77 4.85 6.52
N THR A 30 -6.94 4.01 7.17
CA THR A 30 -5.56 4.38 7.51
C THR A 30 -4.70 4.52 6.25
N VAL A 31 -4.82 3.57 5.31
CA VAL A 31 -4.15 3.66 4.01
C VAL A 31 -4.60 4.91 3.25
N ARG A 32 -5.91 5.19 3.20
CA ARG A 32 -6.46 6.41 2.58
C ARG A 32 -5.87 7.69 3.18
N ARG A 33 -5.68 7.73 4.50
CA ARG A 33 -5.08 8.89 5.19
C ARG A 33 -3.61 9.08 4.84
N TRP A 34 -2.86 8.01 4.64
CA TRP A 34 -1.45 8.09 4.21
C TRP A 34 -1.31 8.61 2.77
N GLU A 35 -2.31 8.38 1.92
CA GLU A 35 -2.35 8.87 0.55
C GLU A 35 -2.84 10.33 0.42
N ASP A 36 -3.28 10.94 1.52
CA ASP A 36 -3.78 12.31 1.54
C ASP A 36 -2.62 13.31 1.39
N THR A 37 -2.67 14.11 0.33
CA THR A 37 -1.68 15.14 0.01
C THR A 37 -1.82 16.40 0.85
N SER A 38 -2.85 16.51 1.70
CA SER A 38 -3.04 17.65 2.63
C SER A 38 -1.93 17.79 3.68
N GLY A 39 -1.05 16.78 3.82
CA GLY A 39 0.14 16.84 4.68
C GLY A 39 -0.13 16.56 6.16
N LYS A 40 -1.39 16.28 6.54
CA LYS A 40 -1.77 16.05 7.95
C LYS A 40 -1.22 14.74 8.53
N ARG A 41 -1.05 13.70 7.70
CA ARG A 41 -0.52 12.40 8.11
C ARG A 41 0.33 11.78 7.00
N PRO A 42 1.67 11.80 7.12
CA PRO A 42 2.51 11.13 6.14
C PRO A 42 2.33 9.61 6.19
N PRO A 43 2.68 8.88 5.12
CA PRO A 43 2.75 7.43 5.13
C PRO A 43 3.65 6.89 6.23
N ASN A 44 3.25 5.76 6.82
CA ASN A 44 4.08 5.08 7.80
C ASN A 44 5.39 4.57 7.15
N PRO A 45 6.58 4.86 7.71
CA PRO A 45 7.85 4.43 7.14
C PRO A 45 8.00 2.92 6.89
N ILE A 46 7.38 2.08 7.73
CA ILE A 46 7.38 0.62 7.55
C ILE A 46 6.47 0.22 6.38
N ALA A 47 5.30 0.85 6.24
CA ALA A 47 4.43 0.62 5.09
C ALA A 47 5.13 0.99 3.77
N CYS A 48 5.90 2.08 3.77
CA CYS A 48 6.75 2.47 2.65
C CYS A 48 7.76 1.37 2.28
N ARG A 49 8.47 0.85 3.28
CA ARG A 49 9.46 -0.22 3.09
C ARG A 49 8.85 -1.51 2.57
N VAL A 50 7.64 -1.86 3.03
CA VAL A 50 6.91 -3.03 2.52
C VAL A 50 6.52 -2.86 1.06
N LEU A 51 6.05 -1.67 0.65
CA LEU A 51 5.78 -1.37 -0.75
C LEU A 51 7.06 -1.48 -1.62
N GLU A 52 8.20 -1.02 -1.11
CA GLU A 52 9.50 -1.19 -1.79
C GLU A 52 9.88 -2.66 -1.96
N TRP A 53 9.72 -3.49 -0.93
CA TRP A 53 9.94 -4.94 -1.06
C TRP A 53 9.04 -5.56 -2.12
N MET A 54 7.77 -5.19 -2.15
CA MET A 54 6.83 -5.68 -3.16
C MET A 54 7.19 -5.21 -4.57
N LEU A 55 7.67 -3.98 -4.74
CA LEU A 55 8.23 -3.55 -6.02
C LEU A 55 9.45 -4.37 -6.45
N ASN A 56 10.23 -4.87 -5.51
CA ASN A 56 11.40 -5.75 -5.75
C ASN A 56 11.03 -7.24 -5.86
N GLY A 57 9.75 -7.58 -6.01
CA GLY A 57 9.30 -8.94 -6.30
C GLY A 57 8.87 -9.77 -5.10
N TYR A 58 9.02 -9.27 -3.87
CA TYR A 58 8.44 -9.96 -2.71
C TYR A 58 6.91 -9.97 -2.79
N ARG A 59 6.28 -11.10 -2.47
CA ARG A 59 4.81 -11.22 -2.39
C ARG A 59 4.46 -11.87 -1.05
N PRO A 60 3.87 -11.14 -0.10
CA PRO A 60 3.41 -11.73 1.15
C PRO A 60 2.22 -12.69 0.90
N PRO A 61 1.92 -13.63 1.81
CA PRO A 61 0.80 -14.56 1.67
C PRO A 61 -0.56 -13.87 1.46
N GLU A 62 -0.75 -12.68 2.02
CA GLU A 62 -1.96 -11.88 1.90
C GLU A 62 -2.07 -11.13 0.57
N PHE A 63 -1.00 -11.13 -0.25
CA PHE A 63 -1.03 -10.47 -1.55
C PHE A 63 -2.14 -11.10 -2.40
N PRO A 64 -3.01 -10.29 -3.04
CA PRO A 64 -4.06 -10.84 -3.88
C PRO A 64 -3.41 -11.50 -5.10
N TYR A 65 -3.35 -12.84 -5.09
CA TYR A 65 -3.15 -13.58 -6.32
C TYR A 65 -4.39 -13.35 -7.16
N ALA A 66 -4.23 -12.95 -8.41
CA ALA A 66 -5.33 -12.86 -9.35
C ALA A 66 -6.03 -14.23 -9.37
N ASN A 67 -7.19 -14.33 -8.72
CA ASN A 67 -8.15 -15.34 -9.07
C ASN A 67 -8.54 -15.00 -10.51
N ASN A 68 -8.00 -15.75 -11.47
CA ASN A 68 -8.61 -15.87 -12.78
C ASN A 68 -10.03 -16.42 -12.54
N ALA A 69 -10.99 -15.52 -12.41
CA ALA A 69 -12.42 -15.80 -12.39
C ALA A 69 -13.04 -15.04 -13.56
#